data_AF-A0A848Y2I9-F1
#
_entry.id   AF-A0A848Y2I9-F1
#
_cell.length_a   1.000
_cell.length_b   1.000
_cell.length_c   1.000
_cell.angle_alpha   90.00
_cell.angle_beta   90.00
_cell.angle_gamma   90.00
#
_symmetry.space_group_name_H-M   'P 1'
#
loop_
_entity.id
_entity.type
_entity.pdbx_description
1 polymer ?
#
loop_
_entity_poly.entity_id
_entity_poly.type
_entity_poly.pdbx_seq_one_letter_code
_entity_poly.pdbx_strand_id
1 'polypeptide(L)'
;LTVVLFIALAIAVQLGLGAITFSSTEWIDWAAGWFAGLGAIALLLVGGFFLIGPVTALFAGLFLDDIAERVELKHYPGDVPGRPMPLAIGLMTAVQFALIILLVHLFMLPMLLFGLGAIGMVLGNAYLLGREFFQMVGMRHLPVAEARELRKRNAGRVFAAGLIPAALAFLPLGNLIMPLFTTAYMTHIFKTVQRDEQMALAAHPAR
;
A
#
# COMPACT_ATOMS: atom_id res chain seq x y z
N LEU A 1 -14.03 5.73 3.65
CA LEU A 1 -12.75 5.79 4.37
C LEU A 1 -11.88 6.97 3.90
N THR A 2 -11.51 7.05 2.61
CA THR A 2 -10.71 8.16 2.04
C THR A 2 -11.28 9.54 2.37
N VAL A 3 -12.58 9.73 2.12
CA VAL A 3 -13.28 10.99 2.39
C VAL A 3 -13.24 11.37 3.88
N VAL A 4 -13.42 10.39 4.77
CA VAL A 4 -13.39 10.61 6.23
C VAL A 4 -12.00 11.03 6.68
N LEU A 5 -10.95 10.35 6.20
CA LEU A 5 -9.57 10.71 6.56
C LEU A 5 -9.14 12.05 5.96
N PHE A 6 -9.63 12.40 4.77
CA PHE A 6 -9.40 13.69 4.15
C PHE A 6 -10.08 14.83 4.92
N ILE A 7 -11.33 14.63 5.35
CA ILE A 7 -12.05 15.57 6.22
C ILE A 7 -11.33 15.72 7.56
N ALA A 8 -10.89 14.61 8.17
CA ALA A 8 -10.15 14.64 9.42
C ALA A 8 -8.82 15.41 9.30
N LEU A 9 -8.07 15.19 8.20
CA LEU A 9 -6.87 15.97 7.91
C LEU A 9 -7.19 17.46 7.73
N ALA A 10 -8.22 17.79 6.95
CA ALA A 10 -8.62 19.18 6.71
C ALA A 10 -8.96 19.89 8.02
N ILE A 11 -9.71 19.23 8.91
CA ILE A 11 -10.04 19.74 10.26
C ILE A 11 -8.77 19.93 11.09
N ALA A 12 -7.86 18.95 11.12
CA ALA A 12 -6.62 19.05 11.89
C ALA A 12 -5.74 20.21 11.41
N VAL A 13 -5.64 20.41 10.09
CA VAL A 13 -4.92 21.54 9.48
C VAL A 13 -5.57 22.87 9.85
N GLN A 14 -6.91 22.96 9.74
CA GLN A 14 -7.66 24.17 10.09
C GLN A 14 -7.43 24.55 11.57
N LEU A 15 -7.48 23.58 12.47
CA LEU A 15 -7.23 23.79 13.90
C LEU A 15 -5.78 24.19 14.18
N GLY A 16 -4.81 23.57 13.51
CA GLY A 16 -3.39 23.91 13.64
C GLY A 16 -3.06 25.32 13.15
N LEU A 17 -3.65 25.73 12.03
CA LEU A 17 -3.49 27.09 11.49
C LEU A 17 -4.19 28.14 12.36
N GLY A 18 -5.38 27.82 12.89
CA GLY A 18 -6.10 28.72 13.79
C GLY A 18 -5.43 28.95 15.14
N ALA A 19 -4.46 28.11 15.52
CA ALA A 19 -3.65 28.27 16.72
C ALA A 19 -2.44 29.21 16.53
N ILE A 20 -2.12 29.60 15.30
CA ILE A 20 -1.04 30.54 15.00
C ILE A 20 -1.57 31.97 15.17
N THR A 21 -1.08 32.69 16.18
CA THR A 21 -1.46 34.10 16.42
C THR A 21 -0.70 35.03 15.48
N PHE A 22 -1.42 35.79 14.66
CA PHE A 22 -0.83 36.82 13.79
C PHE A 22 -0.70 38.18 14.52
N SER A 23 0.29 38.98 14.12
CA SER A 23 0.69 40.23 14.80
C SER A 23 -0.26 41.40 14.50
N SER A 24 -0.29 42.44 15.32
CA SER A 24 -1.22 43.59 15.27
C SER A 24 -1.14 44.53 14.03
N THR A 25 -0.63 44.09 12.89
CA THR A 25 -0.42 44.95 11.71
C THR A 25 -1.25 44.44 10.53
N GLU A 26 -2.27 45.21 10.13
CA GLU A 26 -3.30 44.78 9.16
C GLU A 26 -2.75 44.27 7.81
N TRP A 27 -1.66 44.86 7.29
CA TRP A 27 -1.07 44.40 6.02
C TRP A 27 -0.29 43.09 6.17
N ILE A 28 0.30 42.84 7.35
CA ILE A 28 0.97 41.58 7.69
C ILE A 28 -0.09 40.49 7.83
N ASP A 29 -1.23 40.79 8.47
CA ASP A 29 -2.35 39.86 8.61
C ASP A 29 -2.99 39.53 7.25
N TRP A 30 -3.15 40.52 6.37
CA TRP A 30 -3.65 40.30 5.01
C TRP A 30 -2.71 39.39 4.19
N ALA A 31 -1.41 39.69 4.18
CA ALA A 31 -0.42 38.87 3.48
C ALA A 31 -0.33 37.46 4.10
N ALA A 32 -0.29 37.37 5.43
CA ALA A 32 -0.25 36.10 6.14
C ALA A 32 -1.50 35.25 5.91
N GLY A 33 -2.68 35.86 5.78
CA GLY A 33 -3.92 35.17 5.41
C GLY A 33 -3.85 34.53 4.01
N TRP A 34 -3.29 35.22 3.03
CA TRP A 34 -3.05 34.66 1.69
C TRP A 34 -2.02 33.53 1.71
N PHE A 35 -0.90 33.70 2.40
CA PHE A 35 0.13 32.65 2.53
C PHE A 35 -0.38 31.44 3.32
N ALA A 36 -1.18 31.64 4.37
CA ALA A 36 -1.82 30.59 5.13
C ALA A 36 -2.87 29.85 4.30
N GLY A 37 -3.67 30.56 3.49
CA GLY A 37 -4.62 29.95 2.57
C GLY A 37 -3.96 29.10 1.49
N LEU A 38 -2.91 29.61 0.85
CA LEU A 38 -2.11 28.85 -0.13
C LEU A 38 -1.37 27.69 0.53
N GLY A 39 -0.82 27.88 1.73
CA GLY A 39 -0.19 26.85 2.54
C GLY A 39 -1.15 25.73 2.93
N ALA A 40 -2.39 26.08 3.30
CA ALA A 40 -3.45 25.13 3.60
C ALA A 40 -3.83 24.31 2.36
N ILE A 41 -4.01 24.94 1.20
CA ILE A 41 -4.31 24.25 -0.06
C ILE A 41 -3.16 23.31 -0.43
N ALA A 42 -1.91 23.78 -0.36
CA ALA A 42 -0.74 22.95 -0.62
C ALA A 42 -0.65 21.76 0.36
N LEU A 43 -0.88 21.99 1.65
CA LEU A 43 -0.86 20.96 2.67
C LEU A 43 -1.99 19.93 2.49
N LEU A 44 -3.14 20.36 1.97
CA LEU A 44 -4.31 19.52 1.73
C LEU A 44 -4.14 18.69 0.45
N LEU A 45 -3.50 19.24 -0.58
CA LEU A 45 -3.10 18.50 -1.79
C LEU A 45 -1.98 17.50 -1.52
N VAL A 46 -0.92 17.92 -0.83
CA VAL A 46 0.21 17.06 -0.46
C VAL A 46 -0.26 16.02 0.56
N GLY A 47 -0.94 16.43 1.62
CA GLY A 47 -1.49 15.50 2.62
C GLY A 47 -2.46 14.51 1.98
N GLY A 48 -3.35 14.97 1.10
CA GLY A 48 -4.22 14.11 0.30
C GLY A 48 -3.46 13.05 -0.49
N PHE A 49 -2.40 13.45 -1.21
CA PHE A 49 -1.52 12.53 -1.93
C PHE A 49 -0.89 11.47 -1.02
N PHE A 50 -0.39 11.89 0.15
CA PHE A 50 0.21 10.98 1.13
C PHE A 50 -0.79 10.03 1.80
N LEU A 51 -2.06 10.43 1.90
CA LEU A 51 -3.15 9.62 2.46
C LEU A 51 -3.65 8.52 1.52
N ILE A 52 -3.38 8.63 0.21
CA ILE A 52 -3.81 7.63 -0.78
C ILE A 52 -3.21 6.26 -0.44
N GLY A 53 -1.91 6.18 -0.13
CA GLY A 53 -1.23 4.93 0.20
C GLY A 53 -1.83 4.20 1.42
N PRO A 54 -1.93 4.85 2.60
CA PRO A 54 -2.56 4.29 3.80
C PRO A 54 -4.02 3.85 3.62
N VAL A 55 -4.83 4.64 2.91
CA VAL A 55 -6.24 4.29 2.62
C VAL A 55 -6.32 3.02 1.80
N THR A 56 -5.48 2.93 0.79
CA THR A 56 -5.39 1.81 -0.14
C THR A 56 -4.94 0.54 0.57
N ALA A 57 -3.97 0.67 1.49
CA ALA A 57 -3.53 -0.38 2.39
C ALA A 57 -4.65 -0.90 3.31
N LEU A 58 -5.43 0.00 3.91
CA LEU A 58 -6.59 -0.34 4.73
C LEU A 58 -7.67 -1.06 3.92
N PHE A 59 -7.97 -0.58 2.71
CA PHE A 59 -8.96 -1.20 1.84
C PHE A 59 -8.51 -2.61 1.40
N ALA A 60 -7.22 -2.76 1.05
CA ALA A 60 -6.64 -4.06 0.78
C ALA A 60 -6.75 -4.98 2.02
N GLY A 61 -6.36 -4.54 3.20
CA GLY A 61 -6.45 -5.35 4.42
C GLY A 61 -7.86 -5.85 4.75
N LEU A 62 -8.89 -5.07 4.40
CA LEU A 62 -10.30 -5.44 4.64
C LEU A 62 -10.86 -6.38 3.58
N PHE A 63 -10.55 -6.18 2.30
CA PHE A 63 -11.21 -6.88 1.20
C PHE A 63 -10.32 -7.90 0.48
N LEU A 64 -9.02 -7.97 0.79
CA LEU A 64 -8.08 -8.86 0.12
C LEU A 64 -8.50 -10.32 0.24
N ASP A 65 -8.96 -10.73 1.44
CA ASP A 65 -9.37 -12.11 1.68
C ASP A 65 -10.53 -12.53 0.76
N ASP A 66 -11.60 -11.73 0.72
CA ASP A 66 -12.77 -11.94 -0.14
C ASP A 66 -12.42 -11.93 -1.64
N ILE A 67 -11.47 -11.07 -2.04
CA ILE A 67 -11.05 -10.98 -3.44
C ILE A 67 -10.23 -12.21 -3.81
N ALA A 68 -9.27 -12.60 -2.98
CA ALA A 68 -8.44 -13.77 -3.19
C ALA A 68 -9.30 -15.04 -3.24
N GLU A 69 -10.27 -15.18 -2.34
CA GLU A 69 -11.23 -16.29 -2.36
C GLU A 69 -12.00 -16.36 -3.68
N ARG A 70 -12.57 -15.24 -4.15
CA ARG A 70 -13.30 -15.22 -5.44
C ARG A 70 -12.40 -15.57 -6.62
N VAL A 71 -11.14 -15.14 -6.61
CA VAL A 71 -10.17 -15.47 -7.65
C VAL A 71 -9.81 -16.95 -7.61
N GLU A 72 -9.60 -17.52 -6.43
CA GLU A 72 -9.35 -18.95 -6.20
C GLU A 72 -10.51 -19.80 -6.69
N LEU A 73 -11.74 -19.50 -6.27
CA LEU A 73 -12.94 -20.25 -6.69
C LEU A 73 -13.14 -20.25 -8.21
N LYS A 74 -12.81 -19.13 -8.87
CA LYS A 74 -13.01 -18.98 -10.31
C LYS A 74 -11.89 -19.61 -11.15
N HIS A 75 -10.63 -19.46 -10.75
CA HIS A 75 -9.47 -19.83 -11.58
C HIS A 75 -8.73 -21.07 -11.09
N TYR A 76 -8.91 -21.47 -9.84
CA TYR A 76 -8.24 -22.60 -9.19
C TYR A 76 -9.22 -23.53 -8.45
N PRO A 77 -10.30 -24.00 -9.10
CA PRO A 77 -11.34 -24.79 -8.42
C PRO A 77 -10.86 -26.15 -7.90
N GLY A 78 -9.72 -26.65 -8.39
CA GLY A 78 -9.13 -27.93 -7.97
C GLY A 78 -8.10 -27.83 -6.84
N ASP A 79 -7.76 -26.61 -6.40
CA ASP A 79 -6.78 -26.40 -5.33
C ASP A 79 -7.43 -26.51 -3.95
N VAL A 80 -6.62 -26.79 -2.93
CA VAL A 80 -7.07 -26.67 -1.54
C VAL A 80 -7.46 -25.20 -1.28
N PRO A 81 -8.69 -24.92 -0.81
CA PRO A 81 -9.12 -23.56 -0.56
C PRO A 81 -8.32 -22.93 0.58
N GLY A 82 -7.99 -21.64 0.42
CA GLY A 82 -7.35 -20.87 1.47
C GLY A 82 -8.25 -20.74 2.69
N ARG A 83 -7.65 -20.61 3.88
CA ARG A 83 -8.35 -20.29 5.11
C ARG A 83 -8.51 -18.77 5.22
N PRO A 84 -9.70 -18.29 5.64
CA PRO A 84 -9.91 -16.87 5.81
C PRO A 84 -9.00 -16.32 6.90
N MET A 85 -8.39 -15.18 6.61
CA MET A 85 -7.48 -14.55 7.56
C MET A 85 -8.26 -13.88 8.70
N PRO A 86 -7.87 -14.05 9.99
CA PRO A 86 -8.51 -13.34 11.08
C PRO A 86 -8.45 -11.82 10.86
N LEU A 87 -9.60 -11.14 10.98
CA LEU A 87 -9.73 -9.69 10.77
C LEU A 87 -8.71 -8.87 11.56
N ALA A 88 -8.40 -9.29 12.79
CA ALA A 88 -7.38 -8.64 13.63
C ALA A 88 -5.96 -8.72 13.02
N ILE A 89 -5.61 -9.85 12.41
CA ILE A 89 -4.32 -10.02 11.71
C ILE A 89 -4.32 -9.15 10.45
N GLY A 90 -5.45 -9.06 9.73
CA GLY A 90 -5.60 -8.23 8.53
C GLY A 90 -5.41 -6.75 8.83
N LEU A 91 -6.09 -6.25 9.86
CA LEU A 91 -5.96 -4.87 10.31
C LEU A 91 -4.54 -4.56 10.81
N MET A 92 -3.93 -5.45 11.60
CA MET A 92 -2.57 -5.23 12.09
C MET A 92 -1.56 -5.16 10.94
N THR A 93 -1.69 -6.07 9.97
CA THR A 93 -0.84 -6.10 8.76
C THR A 93 -1.05 -4.84 7.93
N ALA A 94 -2.29 -4.41 7.73
CA ALA A 94 -2.62 -3.18 7.00
C ALA A 94 -2.07 -1.92 7.69
N VAL A 95 -2.14 -1.83 9.02
CA VAL A 95 -1.59 -0.71 9.79
C VAL A 95 -0.07 -0.68 9.70
N GLN A 96 0.60 -1.82 9.87
CA GLN A 96 2.05 -1.92 9.71
C GLN A 96 2.47 -1.49 8.30
N PHE A 97 1.74 -1.95 7.29
CA PHE A 97 1.99 -1.58 5.90
C PHE A 97 1.78 -0.08 5.65
N ALA A 98 0.70 0.50 6.17
CA ALA A 98 0.41 1.92 6.07
C ALA A 98 1.51 2.78 6.74
N LEU A 99 1.99 2.37 7.91
CA LEU A 99 3.10 3.03 8.59
C LEU A 99 4.40 2.95 7.79
N ILE A 100 4.72 1.78 7.22
CA ILE A 100 5.91 1.62 6.39
C ILE A 100 5.82 2.48 5.11
N ILE A 101 4.67 2.49 4.45
CA ILE A 101 4.41 3.36 3.29
C ILE A 101 4.64 4.81 3.66
N LEU A 102 4.07 5.26 4.78
CA LEU A 102 4.19 6.64 5.25
C LEU A 102 5.66 7.01 5.50
N LEU A 103 6.41 6.15 6.18
CA LEU A 103 7.83 6.34 6.45
C LEU A 103 8.65 6.40 5.16
N VAL A 104 8.36 5.52 4.19
CA VAL A 104 9.04 5.53 2.88
C VAL A 104 8.73 6.83 2.14
N HIS A 105 7.46 7.27 2.10
CA HIS A 105 7.11 8.52 1.44
C HIS A 105 7.77 9.73 2.11
N LEU A 106 7.83 9.76 3.44
CA LEU A 106 8.51 10.81 4.19
C LEU A 106 10.01 10.85 3.90
N PHE A 107 10.65 9.67 3.83
CA PHE A 107 12.07 9.55 3.50
C PHE A 107 12.38 9.93 2.03
N MET A 108 11.44 9.72 1.11
CA MET A 108 11.61 10.08 -0.31
C MET A 108 11.49 11.60 -0.58
N LEU A 109 10.85 12.37 0.31
CA LEU A 109 10.72 13.83 0.16
C LEU A 109 12.04 14.56 -0.05
N PRO A 110 13.08 14.40 0.79
CA PRO A 110 14.37 15.04 0.54
C PRO A 110 15.06 14.55 -0.74
N MET A 111 14.78 13.31 -1.18
CA MET A 111 15.35 12.73 -2.40
C MET A 111 14.75 13.29 -3.70
N LEU A 112 13.56 13.91 -3.66
CA LEU A 112 12.99 14.64 -4.80
C LEU A 112 13.89 15.81 -5.23
N LEU A 113 14.59 16.45 -4.28
CA LEU A 113 15.50 17.57 -4.56
C LEU A 113 16.73 17.14 -5.38
N PHE A 114 17.06 15.85 -5.38
CA PHE A 114 18.20 15.27 -6.10
C PHE A 114 17.80 14.58 -7.41
N GLY A 115 16.54 14.71 -7.86
CA GLY A 115 16.04 14.10 -9.09
C GLY A 115 15.87 12.56 -9.05
N LEU A 116 16.27 11.91 -7.95
CA LEU A 116 16.14 10.46 -7.75
C LEU A 116 14.79 10.05 -7.13
N GLY A 117 14.04 11.02 -6.57
CA GLY A 117 12.81 10.74 -5.82
C GLY A 117 11.73 10.02 -6.63
N ALA A 118 11.56 10.33 -7.92
CA ALA A 118 10.54 9.69 -8.76
C ALA A 118 10.81 8.19 -8.97
N ILE A 119 12.05 7.83 -9.31
CA ILE A 119 12.46 6.42 -9.47
C ILE A 119 12.38 5.71 -8.12
N GLY A 120 12.84 6.35 -7.04
CA GLY A 120 12.75 5.82 -5.69
C GLY A 120 11.31 5.53 -5.26
N MET A 121 10.36 6.41 -5.59
CA MET A 121 8.94 6.21 -5.31
C MET A 121 8.35 5.03 -6.08
N VAL A 122 8.68 4.87 -7.38
CA VAL A 122 8.20 3.73 -8.18
C VAL A 122 8.73 2.42 -7.60
N LEU A 123 10.05 2.33 -7.37
CA LEU A 123 10.70 1.13 -6.87
C LEU A 123 10.28 0.80 -5.44
N GLY A 124 10.13 1.82 -4.59
CA GLY A 124 9.63 1.69 -3.23
C GLY A 124 8.20 1.15 -3.21
N ASN A 125 7.30 1.73 -4.01
CA ASN A 125 5.93 1.24 -4.14
C ASN A 125 5.89 -0.18 -4.70
N ALA A 126 6.70 -0.51 -5.70
CA ALA A 126 6.76 -1.86 -6.26
C ALA A 126 7.20 -2.90 -5.22
N TYR A 127 8.25 -2.58 -4.47
CA TYR A 127 8.72 -3.43 -3.39
C TYR A 127 7.67 -3.63 -2.31
N LEU A 128 7.03 -2.54 -1.86
CA LEU A 128 6.03 -2.57 -0.81
C LEU A 128 4.78 -3.34 -1.23
N LEU A 129 4.18 -3.00 -2.37
CA LEU A 129 2.99 -3.66 -2.90
C LEU A 129 3.25 -5.14 -3.18
N GLY A 130 4.36 -5.46 -3.85
CA GLY A 130 4.75 -6.84 -4.13
C GLY A 130 4.90 -7.65 -2.86
N ARG A 131 5.70 -7.15 -1.91
CA ARG A 131 6.00 -7.85 -0.64
C ARG A 131 4.74 -8.11 0.17
N GLU A 132 3.91 -7.08 0.35
CA GLU A 132 2.79 -7.12 1.29
C GLU A 132 1.63 -7.95 0.74
N PHE A 133 1.18 -7.67 -0.48
CA PHE A 133 0.04 -8.38 -1.07
C PHE A 133 0.36 -9.85 -1.30
N PHE A 134 1.59 -10.19 -1.72
CA PHE A 134 2.01 -11.58 -1.82
C PHE A 134 1.95 -12.30 -0.47
N GLN A 135 2.44 -11.65 0.60
CA GLN A 135 2.43 -12.24 1.93
C GLN A 135 1.00 -12.43 2.45
N MET A 136 0.12 -11.43 2.26
CA MET A 136 -1.28 -11.52 2.68
C MET A 136 -2.05 -12.62 1.95
N VAL A 137 -1.86 -12.75 0.64
CA VAL A 137 -2.40 -13.87 -0.14
C VAL A 137 -1.84 -15.20 0.39
N GLY A 138 -0.53 -15.27 0.61
CA GLY A 138 0.12 -16.49 1.09
C GLY A 138 -0.33 -16.94 2.47
N MET A 139 -0.70 -16.00 3.35
CA MET A 139 -1.23 -16.30 4.69
C MET A 139 -2.57 -17.03 4.68
N ARG A 140 -3.29 -17.05 3.54
CA ARG A 140 -4.47 -17.91 3.35
C ARG A 140 -4.11 -19.39 3.26
N HIS A 141 -2.92 -19.71 2.77
CA HIS A 141 -2.50 -21.09 2.47
C HIS A 141 -1.41 -21.61 3.40
N LEU A 142 -0.61 -20.70 3.95
CA LEU A 142 0.58 -21.01 4.75
C LEU A 142 0.55 -20.26 6.08
N PRO A 143 1.13 -20.82 7.15
CA PRO A 143 1.43 -20.06 8.35
C PRO A 143 2.26 -18.81 8.04
N VAL A 144 2.11 -17.76 8.85
CA VAL A 144 2.76 -16.44 8.64
C VAL A 144 4.28 -16.56 8.42
N ALA A 145 4.94 -17.43 9.19
CA ALA A 145 6.38 -17.66 9.05
C ALA A 145 6.75 -18.28 7.70
N GLU A 146 5.99 -19.28 7.25
CA GLU A 146 6.22 -19.97 5.97
C GLU A 146 5.92 -19.06 4.77
N ALA A 147 4.82 -18.29 4.84
CA ALA A 147 4.50 -17.29 3.81
C ALA A 147 5.64 -16.24 3.67
N ARG A 148 6.23 -15.83 4.79
CA ARG A 148 7.36 -14.89 4.80
C ARG A 148 8.63 -15.52 4.20
N GLU A 149 8.92 -16.78 4.51
CA GLU A 149 10.08 -17.47 3.95
C GLU A 149 9.93 -17.74 2.45
N LEU A 150 8.75 -18.19 2.00
CA LEU A 150 8.45 -18.36 0.58
C LEU A 150 8.67 -17.06 -0.20
N ARG A 151 8.20 -15.94 0.34
CA ARG A 151 8.41 -14.61 -0.22
C ARG A 151 9.90 -14.22 -0.27
N LYS A 152 10.68 -14.53 0.77
CA LYS A 152 12.12 -14.22 0.81
C LYS A 152 12.88 -14.99 -0.28
N ARG A 153 12.60 -16.28 -0.42
CA ARG A 153 13.20 -17.13 -1.47
C ARG A 153 12.87 -16.62 -2.87
N ASN A 154 11.68 -16.06 -3.05
CA ASN A 154 11.17 -15.56 -4.32
C ASN A 154 11.19 -14.02 -4.43
N ALA A 155 12.03 -13.34 -3.65
CA ALA A 155 11.96 -11.89 -3.49
C ALA A 155 12.09 -11.11 -4.81
N GLY A 156 12.97 -11.55 -5.72
CA GLY A 156 13.14 -10.91 -7.03
C GLY A 156 11.89 -11.01 -7.90
N ARG A 157 11.23 -12.17 -7.93
CA ARG A 157 9.99 -12.39 -8.68
C ARG A 157 8.82 -11.63 -8.07
N VAL A 158 8.72 -11.62 -6.75
CA VAL A 158 7.70 -10.86 -6.01
C VAL A 158 7.87 -9.35 -6.24
N PHE A 159 9.11 -8.86 -6.22
CA PHE A 159 9.43 -7.47 -6.52
C PHE A 159 9.08 -7.10 -7.97
N ALA A 160 9.48 -7.92 -8.93
CA ALA A 160 9.18 -7.70 -10.35
C ALA A 160 7.67 -7.69 -10.61
N ALA A 161 6.92 -8.61 -9.98
CA ALA A 161 5.47 -8.61 -10.01
C ALA A 161 4.89 -7.30 -9.45
N GLY A 162 5.47 -6.77 -8.38
CA GLY A 162 5.08 -5.50 -7.77
C GLY A 162 5.22 -4.27 -8.67
N LEU A 163 6.02 -4.32 -9.74
CA LEU A 163 6.18 -3.19 -10.67
C LEU A 163 4.88 -2.85 -11.41
N ILE A 164 4.08 -3.86 -11.77
CA ILE A 164 2.81 -3.65 -12.49
C ILE A 164 1.79 -2.86 -11.65
N PRO A 165 1.44 -3.27 -10.41
CA PRO A 165 0.53 -2.50 -9.58
C PRO A 165 1.13 -1.16 -9.14
N ALA A 166 2.46 -1.05 -9.00
CA ALA A 166 3.11 0.24 -8.75
C ALA A 166 2.95 1.20 -9.93
N ALA A 167 3.10 0.73 -11.17
CA ALA A 167 2.83 1.53 -12.36
C ALA A 167 1.35 1.93 -12.45
N LEU A 168 0.44 1.03 -12.10
CA LEU A 168 -1.01 1.30 -12.08
C LEU A 168 -1.38 2.42 -11.10
N ALA A 169 -0.66 2.54 -9.98
CA ALA A 169 -0.89 3.58 -8.97
C ALA A 169 -0.65 5.01 -9.50
N PHE A 170 0.12 5.17 -10.59
CA PHE A 170 0.31 6.47 -11.24
C PHE A 170 -0.85 6.87 -12.14
N LEU A 171 -1.76 5.95 -12.49
CA LEU A 171 -2.97 6.31 -13.23
C LEU A 171 -3.97 7.00 -12.29
N PRO A 172 -4.57 8.14 -12.68
CA PRO A 172 -5.50 8.91 -11.83
C PRO A 172 -6.67 8.08 -11.27
N LEU A 173 -7.20 7.15 -12.08
CA LEU A 173 -8.28 6.23 -11.69
C LEU A 173 -7.77 4.86 -11.21
N GLY A 174 -6.46 4.60 -11.37
CA GLY A 174 -5.84 3.33 -11.03
C GLY A 174 -6.01 2.99 -9.55
N ASN A 175 -5.96 3.98 -8.67
CA ASN A 175 -6.02 3.80 -7.22
C ASN A 175 -7.32 3.16 -6.70
N LEU A 176 -8.46 3.33 -7.39
CA LEU A 176 -9.73 2.67 -7.01
C LEU A 176 -9.70 1.17 -7.32
N ILE A 177 -9.00 0.80 -8.40
CA ILE A 177 -8.94 -0.57 -8.91
C ILE A 177 -7.72 -1.29 -8.33
N MET A 178 -6.70 -0.55 -7.88
CA MET A 178 -5.38 -1.07 -7.52
C MET A 178 -5.44 -2.16 -6.43
N PRO A 179 -6.16 -2.00 -5.29
CA PRO A 179 -6.26 -3.08 -4.30
C PRO A 179 -6.86 -4.36 -4.86
N LEU A 180 -7.91 -4.22 -5.67
CA LEU A 180 -8.62 -5.33 -6.30
C LEU A 180 -7.73 -6.06 -7.30
N PHE A 181 -7.14 -5.28 -8.21
CA PHE A 181 -6.22 -5.79 -9.22
C PHE A 181 -5.00 -6.45 -8.58
N THR A 182 -4.36 -5.80 -7.61
CA THR A 182 -3.12 -6.30 -6.99
C THR A 182 -3.37 -7.58 -6.23
N THR A 183 -4.50 -7.69 -5.54
CA THR A 183 -4.88 -8.91 -4.85
C THR A 183 -5.06 -10.06 -5.85
N ALA A 184 -5.85 -9.85 -6.90
CA ALA A 184 -6.08 -10.87 -7.92
C ALA A 184 -4.77 -11.29 -8.60
N TYR A 185 -3.97 -10.30 -9.02
CA TYR A 185 -2.69 -10.51 -9.65
C TYR A 185 -1.71 -11.27 -8.74
N MET A 186 -1.57 -10.86 -7.48
CA MET A 186 -0.70 -11.53 -6.52
C MET A 186 -1.20 -12.92 -6.13
N THR A 187 -2.51 -13.18 -6.22
CA THR A 187 -3.07 -14.54 -6.09
C THR A 187 -2.52 -15.46 -7.16
N HIS A 188 -2.53 -15.02 -8.42
CA HIS A 188 -1.94 -15.82 -9.51
C HIS A 188 -0.43 -16.00 -9.35
N ILE A 189 0.30 -14.94 -8.96
CA ILE A 189 1.74 -15.03 -8.70
C ILE A 189 2.04 -16.00 -7.55
N PHE A 190 1.29 -15.93 -6.45
CA PHE A 190 1.42 -16.86 -5.33
C PHE A 190 1.19 -18.30 -5.77
N LYS A 191 0.10 -18.58 -6.49
CA LYS A 191 -0.21 -19.93 -6.99
C LYS A 191 0.87 -20.47 -7.91
N THR A 192 1.44 -19.62 -8.77
CA THR A 192 2.53 -20.02 -9.66
C THR A 192 3.80 -20.33 -8.86
N VAL A 193 4.18 -19.47 -7.92
CA VAL A 193 5.36 -19.68 -7.05
C VAL A 193 5.21 -20.94 -6.19
N GLN A 194 4.02 -21.15 -5.61
CA GLN A 194 3.72 -22.32 -4.79
C GLN A 194 3.85 -23.61 -5.61
N ARG A 195 3.30 -23.63 -6.83
CA ARG A 195 3.39 -24.78 -7.73
C ARG A 195 4.84 -25.08 -8.12
N ASP A 196 5.62 -24.05 -8.46
CA ASP A 196 7.02 -24.19 -8.85
C ASP A 196 7.88 -24.77 -7.70
N GLU A 197 7.64 -24.34 -6.45
CA GLU A 197 8.29 -24.89 -5.25
C GLU A 197 7.88 -26.34 -4.98
N GLN A 198 6.60 -26.68 -5.12
CA GLN A 198 6.13 -28.07 -4.98
C GLN A 198 6.76 -29.00 -6.02
N MET A 199 6.89 -28.54 -7.26
CA MET A 199 7.57 -29.28 -8.33
C MET A 199 9.07 -29.46 -8.04
N ALA A 200 9.74 -28.42 -7.54
CA ALA A 200 11.15 -28.50 -7.15
C ALA A 200 11.39 -29.50 -6.01
N LEU A 201 10.51 -29.52 -5.00
CA LEU A 201 10.53 -30.48 -3.90
C LEU A 201 10.27 -31.92 -4.36
N ALA A 202 9.32 -32.11 -5.29
CA ALA A 202 9.03 -33.43 -5.86
C ALA A 202 10.20 -33.97 -6.71
N ALA A 203 10.95 -33.10 -7.39
CA ALA A 203 12.11 -33.47 -8.18
C ALA A 203 13.34 -33.82 -7.33
N HIS A 204 13.46 -33.24 -6.13
CA HIS A 204 14.56 -33.47 -5.21
C HIS A 204 14.04 -33.76 -3.79
N PRO A 205 13.43 -34.94 -3.56
CA PRO A 205 12.99 -35.31 -2.22
C PRO A 205 14.23 -35.34 -1.31
N ALA A 206 14.19 -34.55 -0.24
CA ALA A 206 15.28 -34.49 0.74
C ALA A 206 15.61 -35.93 1.18
N ARG A 207 16.87 -36.35 0.94
CA ARG A 207 17.40 -37.65 1.40
C ARG A 207 17.58 -37.66 2.90
#